data_AF-A0A3D3RDS7-F1
#
_entry.id   AF-A0A3D3RDS7-F1
#
_cell.length_a   1.000
_cell.length_b   1.000
_cell.length_c   1.000
_cell.angle_alpha   90.00
_cell.angle_beta   90.00
_cell.angle_gamma   90.00
#
_symmetry.space_group_name_H-M   'P 1'
#
loop_
_entity.id
_entity.type
_entity.pdbx_description
1 polymer ?
#
loop_
_entity_poly.entity_id
_entity_poly.type
_entity_poly.pdbx_seq_one_letter_code
_entity_poly.pdbx_strand_id
1 'polypeptide(L)'
;HFTGGASEVWGMLRIDEQTAKLAQQDLQVDDLKYELLSSFQELEQTLDEAWKDYLALPENFSTTGPNPSVEELEPIVQNYQQIQLDSNYQVITHRQEFQNTYQLLTDYVKSLKAQQKVTAQKKLPAPPQVAPTVNSPTILEAPKPLQPTQPVP
;
A
#
# COMPACT_ATOMS: atom_id res chain seq x y z
N HIS A 1 0.82 34.59 -28.63
CA HIS A 1 -0.17 33.93 -27.74
C HIS A 1 0.28 32.50 -27.51
N PHE A 2 0.99 32.24 -26.41
CA PHE A 2 1.45 30.90 -26.02
C PHE A 2 0.47 30.34 -24.97
N THR A 3 -0.40 29.45 -25.42
CA THR A 3 -1.23 28.59 -24.56
C THR A 3 -0.48 27.28 -24.40
N GLY A 4 0.08 27.00 -23.22
CA GLY A 4 0.73 25.71 -22.96
C GLY A 4 1.88 25.66 -21.97
N GLY A 5 2.01 26.61 -21.04
CA GLY A 5 3.13 26.63 -20.07
C GLY A 5 2.76 26.35 -18.61
N ALA A 6 1.51 25.97 -18.32
CA ALA A 6 1.00 25.92 -16.95
C ALA A 6 0.73 24.51 -16.42
N SER A 7 1.13 23.44 -17.11
CA SER A 7 0.81 22.06 -16.68
C SER A 7 2.00 21.31 -16.08
N GLU A 8 3.25 21.71 -16.39
CA GLU A 8 4.46 20.96 -15.99
C GLU A 8 5.04 21.41 -14.64
N VAL A 9 4.84 22.67 -14.23
CA VAL A 9 5.33 23.18 -12.93
C VAL A 9 4.50 22.67 -11.75
N TRP A 10 3.21 22.39 -11.95
CA TRP A 10 2.33 21.86 -10.89
C TRP A 10 2.53 20.37 -10.61
N GLY A 11 3.20 19.63 -11.51
CA GLY A 11 3.55 18.23 -11.31
C GLY A 11 4.72 18.05 -10.35
N MET A 12 5.75 18.88 -10.46
CA MET A 12 6.98 18.76 -9.67
C MET A 12 6.77 19.01 -8.17
N LEU A 13 5.93 19.98 -7.77
CA LEU A 13 5.69 20.26 -6.34
C LEU A 13 4.92 19.12 -5.63
N ARG A 14 4.03 18.42 -6.35
CA ARG A 14 3.21 17.34 -5.77
C ARG A 14 4.03 16.08 -5.51
N ILE A 15 5.04 15.80 -6.34
CA ILE A 15 5.90 14.61 -6.20
C ILE A 15 6.75 14.72 -4.92
N ASP A 16 7.23 15.92 -4.58
CA ASP A 16 8.05 16.15 -3.39
C ASP A 16 7.24 15.92 -2.10
N GLU A 17 6.01 16.46 -2.02
CA GLU A 17 5.11 16.24 -0.86
C GLU A 17 4.71 14.76 -0.71
N GLN A 18 4.41 14.07 -1.82
CA GLN A 18 4.06 12.65 -1.79
C GLN A 18 5.24 11.78 -1.36
N THR A 19 6.46 12.15 -1.78
CA THR A 19 7.70 11.45 -1.38
C THR A 19 8.00 11.67 0.09
N ALA A 20 7.83 12.91 0.60
CA ALA A 20 7.97 13.22 2.02
C ALA A 20 6.94 12.49 2.89
N LYS A 21 5.69 12.35 2.43
CA LYS A 21 4.63 11.56 3.12
C LYS A 21 4.91 10.07 3.11
N LEU A 22 5.52 9.55 2.04
CA LEU A 22 5.91 8.15 1.97
C LEU A 22 7.05 7.86 2.96
N ALA A 23 8.07 8.72 2.99
CA ALA A 23 9.18 8.60 3.94
C ALA A 23 8.69 8.71 5.40
N GLN A 24 7.77 9.64 5.70
CA GLN A 24 7.18 9.74 7.04
C GLN A 24 6.40 8.49 7.44
N GLN A 25 5.62 7.90 6.52
CA GLN A 25 4.92 6.64 6.78
C GLN A 25 5.87 5.47 6.98
N ASP A 26 6.97 5.40 6.21
CA ASP A 26 7.98 4.36 6.38
C ASP A 26 8.64 4.43 7.77
N LEU A 27 8.97 5.64 8.23
CA LEU A 27 9.50 5.85 9.58
C LEU A 27 8.48 5.47 10.67
N GLN A 28 7.19 5.78 10.50
CA GLN A 28 6.15 5.38 11.44
C GLN A 28 5.96 3.86 11.50
N VAL A 29 6.00 3.19 10.33
CA VAL A 29 5.95 1.73 10.25
C VAL A 29 7.17 1.13 10.95
N ASP A 30 8.36 1.69 10.75
CA ASP A 30 9.58 1.21 11.38
C ASP A 30 9.54 1.38 12.90
N ASP A 31 9.08 2.52 13.41
CA ASP A 31 8.89 2.77 14.85
C ASP A 31 7.94 1.74 15.50
N LEU A 32 6.77 1.53 14.88
CA LEU A 32 5.82 0.48 15.30
C LEU A 32 6.44 -0.92 15.27
N LYS A 33 7.31 -1.19 14.29
CA LYS A 33 8.05 -2.47 14.18
C LYS A 33 8.99 -2.67 15.38
N TYR A 34 9.72 -1.61 15.78
CA TYR A 34 10.59 -1.65 16.95
C TYR A 34 9.79 -1.84 18.24
N GLU A 35 8.72 -1.09 18.43
CA GLU A 35 7.84 -1.23 19.59
C GLU A 35 7.24 -2.63 19.68
N LEU A 36 6.77 -3.17 18.55
CA LEU A 36 6.21 -4.52 18.47
C LEU A 36 7.27 -5.57 18.83
N LEU A 37 8.47 -5.48 18.27
CA LEU A 37 9.57 -6.42 18.58
C LEU A 37 9.97 -6.35 20.06
N SER A 38 10.01 -5.16 20.64
CA SER A 38 10.31 -4.99 22.06
C SER A 38 9.21 -5.61 22.92
N SER A 39 7.94 -5.29 22.64
CA SER A 39 6.79 -5.83 23.37
C SER A 39 6.69 -7.36 23.22
N PHE A 40 6.98 -7.88 22.03
CA PHE A 40 6.98 -9.31 21.76
C PHE A 40 8.11 -10.02 22.49
N GLN A 41 9.31 -9.43 22.55
CA GLN A 41 10.43 -10.00 23.30
C GLN A 41 10.11 -10.08 24.81
N GLU A 42 9.49 -9.05 25.39
CA GLU A 42 9.04 -9.10 26.78
C GLU A 42 7.98 -10.18 27.00
N LEU A 43 7.01 -10.29 26.08
CA LEU A 43 5.99 -11.32 26.09
C LEU A 43 6.61 -12.74 25.98
N GLU A 44 7.62 -12.95 25.13
CA GLU A 44 8.29 -14.25 24.96
C GLU A 44 9.08 -14.72 26.19
N GLN A 45 9.49 -13.79 27.05
CA GLN A 45 10.14 -14.12 28.32
C GLN A 45 9.12 -14.61 29.36
N THR A 46 7.87 -14.16 29.25
CA THR A 46 6.78 -14.52 30.17
C THR A 46 5.90 -15.66 29.65
N LEU A 47 6.00 -15.99 28.36
CA LEU A 47 5.27 -17.07 27.72
C LEU A 47 5.92 -18.45 27.85
N ASP A 48 5.08 -19.46 28.05
CA ASP A 48 5.46 -20.86 27.87
C ASP A 48 5.84 -21.16 26.41
N GLU A 49 6.73 -22.14 26.22
CA GLU A 49 7.26 -22.55 24.91
C GLU A 49 6.17 -22.88 23.89
N ALA A 50 5.04 -23.45 24.33
CA ALA A 50 3.90 -23.76 23.48
C ALA A 50 3.27 -22.51 22.84
N TRP A 51 3.29 -21.38 23.54
CA TRP A 51 2.77 -20.11 23.02
C TRP A 51 3.77 -19.37 22.16
N LYS A 52 5.06 -19.52 22.43
CA LYS A 52 6.13 -18.88 21.66
C LYS A 52 6.11 -19.32 20.20
N ASP A 53 5.89 -20.62 19.96
CA ASP A 53 5.76 -21.17 18.61
C ASP A 53 4.47 -20.71 17.93
N TYR A 54 3.34 -20.77 18.64
CA TYR A 54 2.03 -20.43 18.08
C TYR A 54 1.84 -18.94 17.78
N LEU A 55 2.49 -18.07 18.55
CA LEU A 55 2.45 -16.61 18.42
C LEU A 55 3.72 -16.02 17.79
N ALA A 56 4.62 -16.88 17.29
CA ALA A 56 5.86 -16.46 16.67
C ALA A 56 5.59 -15.44 15.55
N LEU A 57 6.36 -14.35 15.57
CA LEU A 57 6.44 -13.47 14.43
C LEU A 57 7.13 -14.20 13.26
N PRO A 58 6.82 -13.85 12.00
CA PRO A 58 7.43 -14.52 10.85
C PRO A 58 8.95 -14.31 10.89
N GLU A 59 9.75 -15.27 10.42
CA GLU A 59 11.23 -15.15 10.44
C GLU A 59 11.75 -13.95 9.64
N ASN A 60 10.96 -13.48 8.66
CA ASN A 60 11.27 -12.27 7.89
C ASN A 60 11.04 -10.97 8.69
N PHE A 61 10.49 -11.05 9.90
CA PHE A 61 10.22 -9.92 10.80
C PHE A 61 11.49 -9.54 11.55
N SER A 62 12.40 -8.87 10.86
CA SER A 62 13.66 -8.40 11.41
C SER A 62 13.69 -6.88 11.59
N THR A 63 14.37 -6.43 12.64
CA THR A 63 14.59 -5.01 12.95
C THR A 63 15.19 -4.23 11.79
N THR A 64 16.10 -4.85 11.03
CA THR A 64 16.81 -4.25 9.88
C THR A 64 16.38 -4.83 8.52
N GLY A 65 15.39 -5.72 8.52
CA GLY A 65 14.90 -6.39 7.32
C GLY A 65 13.80 -5.60 6.60
N PRO A 66 13.46 -6.01 5.36
CA PRO A 66 12.31 -5.47 4.66
C PRO A 66 11.02 -5.73 5.47
N ASN A 67 10.12 -4.74 5.47
CA ASN A 67 8.83 -4.89 6.15
C ASN A 67 8.08 -6.12 5.58
N PRO A 68 7.56 -7.01 6.45
CA PRO A 68 6.76 -8.16 6.02
C PRO A 68 5.52 -7.72 5.25
N SER A 69 5.01 -8.62 4.42
CA SER A 69 3.75 -8.39 3.73
C SER A 69 2.57 -8.54 4.67
N VAL A 70 1.52 -7.77 4.42
CA VAL A 70 0.24 -7.85 5.16
C VAL A 70 -0.26 -9.30 5.22
N GLU A 71 -0.14 -10.04 4.12
CA GLU A 71 -0.59 -11.44 3.98
C GLU A 71 0.09 -12.41 4.97
N GLU A 72 1.33 -12.12 5.36
CA GLU A 72 2.09 -12.93 6.35
C GLU A 72 1.65 -12.60 7.78
N LEU A 73 1.16 -11.38 8.01
CA LEU A 73 0.75 -10.91 9.34
C LEU A 73 -0.72 -11.14 9.64
N GLU A 74 -1.59 -11.19 8.64
CA GLU A 74 -3.01 -11.51 8.82
C GLU A 74 -3.25 -12.82 9.59
N PRO A 75 -2.62 -13.97 9.26
CA PRO A 75 -2.84 -15.20 10.01
C PRO A 75 -2.38 -15.07 11.47
N ILE A 76 -1.32 -14.30 11.74
CA ILE A 76 -0.83 -14.07 13.11
C ILE A 76 -1.84 -13.23 13.88
N VAL A 77 -2.33 -12.13 13.31
CA VAL A 77 -3.41 -11.32 13.91
C VAL A 77 -4.64 -12.17 14.20
N GLN A 78 -5.01 -13.07 13.28
CA GLN A 78 -6.12 -14.00 13.50
C GLN A 78 -5.85 -14.98 14.64
N ASN A 79 -4.65 -15.54 14.76
CA ASN A 79 -4.28 -16.40 15.87
C ASN A 79 -4.44 -15.66 17.21
N TYR A 80 -3.92 -14.44 17.32
CA TYR A 80 -4.10 -13.59 18.50
C TYR A 80 -5.59 -13.33 18.80
N GLN A 81 -6.40 -13.04 17.77
CA GLN A 81 -7.83 -12.82 17.93
C GLN A 81 -8.58 -14.08 18.39
N GLN A 82 -8.25 -15.25 17.85
CA GLN A 82 -8.83 -16.53 18.29
C GLN A 82 -8.53 -16.78 19.76
N ILE A 83 -7.27 -16.56 20.19
CA ILE A 83 -6.87 -16.71 21.58
C ILE A 83 -7.64 -15.74 22.49
N GLN A 84 -7.87 -14.51 22.03
CA GLN A 84 -8.65 -13.51 22.76
C GLN A 84 -10.12 -13.91 22.96
N LEU A 85 -10.72 -14.59 21.98
CA LEU A 85 -12.10 -15.05 22.03
C LEU A 85 -12.24 -16.35 22.83
N ASP A 86 -11.20 -17.18 22.88
CA ASP A 86 -11.25 -18.45 23.59
C ASP A 86 -11.04 -18.26 25.09
N SER A 87 -12.04 -18.69 25.88
CA SER A 87 -11.98 -18.56 27.34
C SER A 87 -10.92 -19.50 27.97
N ASN A 88 -10.44 -20.53 27.24
CA ASN A 88 -9.35 -21.37 27.74
C ASN A 88 -8.02 -20.60 27.84
N TYR A 89 -7.88 -19.50 27.11
CA TYR A 89 -6.65 -18.73 27.03
C TYR A 89 -6.76 -17.37 27.75
N GLN A 90 -7.71 -17.23 28.68
CA GLN A 90 -7.85 -16.05 29.53
C GLN A 90 -6.56 -15.70 30.30
N VAL A 91 -5.76 -16.70 30.67
CA VAL A 91 -4.51 -16.53 31.43
C VAL A 91 -3.48 -15.69 30.67
N ILE A 92 -3.35 -15.91 29.37
CA ILE A 92 -2.42 -15.16 28.51
C ILE A 92 -3.06 -13.85 28.03
N THR A 93 -4.35 -13.85 27.71
CA THR A 93 -5.04 -12.65 27.19
C THR A 93 -5.26 -11.56 28.25
N HIS A 94 -5.27 -11.92 29.52
CA HIS A 94 -5.24 -10.96 30.64
C HIS A 94 -3.88 -10.28 30.83
N ARG A 95 -2.81 -10.74 30.17
CA ARG A 95 -1.49 -10.11 30.27
C ARG A 95 -1.48 -8.78 29.51
N GLN A 96 -0.85 -7.77 30.10
CA GLN A 96 -0.71 -6.47 29.45
C GLN A 96 0.22 -6.58 28.23
N GLU A 97 1.29 -7.38 28.33
CA GLU A 97 2.22 -7.59 27.20
C GLU A 97 1.49 -8.16 25.98
N PHE A 98 0.56 -9.10 26.17
CA PHE A 98 -0.21 -9.70 25.08
C PHE A 98 -1.14 -8.67 24.42
N GLN A 99 -1.86 -7.88 25.22
CA GLN A 99 -2.76 -6.85 24.71
C GLN A 99 -1.99 -5.75 23.97
N ASN A 100 -0.85 -5.31 24.50
CA ASN A 100 0.03 -4.34 23.85
C ASN A 100 0.54 -4.87 22.51
N THR A 101 1.10 -6.09 22.50
CA THR A 101 1.61 -6.74 21.27
C THR A 101 0.51 -6.86 20.21
N TYR A 102 -0.71 -7.27 20.60
CA TYR A 102 -1.84 -7.37 19.68
C TYR A 102 -2.29 -6.01 19.12
N GLN A 103 -2.33 -4.97 19.96
CA GLN A 103 -2.64 -3.60 19.53
C GLN A 103 -1.58 -3.11 18.52
N LEU A 104 -0.30 -3.24 18.85
CA LEU A 104 0.82 -2.85 17.99
C LEU A 104 0.80 -3.61 16.67
N LEU A 105 0.55 -4.92 16.69
CA LEU A 105 0.45 -5.75 15.49
C LEU A 105 -0.70 -5.29 14.58
N THR A 106 -1.85 -4.99 15.17
CA THR A 106 -3.02 -4.50 14.44
C THR A 106 -2.76 -3.13 13.81
N ASP A 107 -2.11 -2.23 14.56
CA ASP A 107 -1.76 -0.90 14.06
C ASP A 107 -0.73 -0.97 12.94
N TYR A 108 0.30 -1.81 13.11
CA TYR A 108 1.32 -2.09 12.11
C TYR A 108 0.70 -2.59 10.80
N VAL A 109 -0.22 -3.56 10.85
CA VAL A 109 -0.93 -4.07 9.66
C VAL A 109 -1.78 -2.97 9.00
N LYS A 110 -2.46 -2.11 9.77
CA LYS A 110 -3.22 -0.97 9.23
C LYS A 110 -2.30 0.02 8.51
N SER A 111 -1.15 0.34 9.10
CA SER A 111 -0.14 1.24 8.55
C SER A 111 0.47 0.68 7.26
N LEU A 112 0.76 -0.62 7.20
CA LEU A 112 1.18 -1.29 5.97
C LEU A 112 0.11 -1.25 4.87
N LYS A 113 -1.16 -1.51 5.20
CA LYS A 113 -2.29 -1.40 4.25
C LYS A 113 -2.43 0.03 3.71
N ALA A 114 -2.20 1.04 4.55
CA ALA A 114 -2.22 2.44 4.14
C ALA A 114 -1.05 2.77 3.19
N GLN A 115 0.17 2.32 3.50
CA GLN A 115 1.35 2.49 2.66
C GLN A 115 1.18 1.83 1.28
N GLN A 116 0.62 0.62 1.24
CA GLN A 116 0.31 -0.08 -0.01
C GLN A 116 -0.70 0.69 -0.87
N LYS A 117 -1.74 1.30 -0.28
CA LYS A 117 -2.72 2.11 -1.03
C LYS A 117 -2.08 3.34 -1.68
N VAL A 118 -1.15 4.01 -0.99
CA VAL A 118 -0.41 5.15 -1.55
C VAL A 118 0.47 4.70 -2.72
N THR A 119 1.15 3.56 -2.57
CA THR A 119 2.00 2.98 -3.62
C THR A 119 1.18 2.46 -4.82
N ALA A 120 0.01 1.87 -4.58
CA ALA A 120 -0.90 1.41 -5.63
C ALA A 120 -1.47 2.58 -6.44
N GLN A 121 -1.78 3.72 -5.81
CA GLN A 121 -2.16 4.95 -6.51
C GLN A 121 -1.06 5.48 -7.44
N LYS A 122 0.22 5.21 -7.13
CA LYS A 122 1.37 5.51 -8.00
C LYS A 122 1.48 4.57 -9.21
N LYS A 123 0.85 3.39 -9.16
CA LYS A 123 0.84 2.36 -10.22
C LYS A 123 -0.44 2.31 -11.05
N LEU A 124 -1.39 3.25 -10.90
CA LEU A 124 -2.49 3.32 -11.86
C LEU A 124 -1.93 3.71 -13.24
N PRO A 125 -2.11 2.90 -14.30
CA PRO A 125 -2.07 3.45 -15.65
C PRO A 125 -3.15 4.53 -15.70
N ALA A 126 -2.84 5.66 -16.33
CA ALA A 126 -3.76 6.76 -16.49
C ALA A 126 -5.16 6.22 -16.86
N PRO A 127 -6.23 6.71 -16.22
CA PRO A 127 -7.58 6.33 -16.65
C PRO A 127 -7.65 6.54 -18.17
N PRO A 128 -8.28 5.64 -18.93
CA PRO A 128 -8.52 5.91 -20.34
C PRO A 128 -9.21 7.26 -20.37
N GLN A 129 -8.50 8.27 -20.91
CA GLN A 129 -9.16 9.48 -21.32
C GLN A 129 -10.19 8.97 -22.30
N VAL A 130 -11.44 8.92 -21.88
CA VAL A 130 -12.57 8.94 -22.79
C VAL A 130 -12.34 10.20 -23.60
N ALA A 131 -11.66 10.03 -24.74
CA ALA A 131 -11.42 11.08 -25.69
C ALA A 131 -12.81 11.67 -25.94
N PRO A 132 -13.06 12.95 -25.64
CA PRO A 132 -14.32 13.55 -26.02
C PRO A 132 -14.43 13.31 -27.53
N THR A 133 -15.49 12.63 -27.91
CA THR A 133 -15.86 12.29 -29.26
C THR A 133 -16.16 13.60 -29.97
N VAL A 134 -15.11 14.30 -30.40
CA VAL A 134 -15.24 15.37 -31.36
C VAL A 134 -15.34 14.67 -32.69
N ASN A 135 -16.58 14.54 -33.15
CA ASN A 135 -16.91 14.18 -34.51
C ASN A 135 -16.04 14.99 -35.48
N SER A 136 -15.05 14.34 -36.07
CA SER A 136 -14.35 14.81 -37.26
C SER A 136 -15.03 14.18 -38.46
N PRO A 137 -15.75 14.90 -39.33
CA PRO A 137 -15.74 14.51 -40.72
C PRO A 137 -14.40 14.98 -41.30
N THR A 138 -13.50 14.02 -41.44
CA THR A 138 -12.67 13.81 -42.64
C THR A 138 -12.34 15.06 -43.46
N ILE A 139 -11.12 15.57 -43.33
CA ILE A 139 -10.34 16.01 -44.49
C ILE A 139 -9.10 15.11 -44.51
N LEU A 140 -9.26 13.96 -45.14
CA LEU A 140 -8.15 13.15 -45.63
C LEU A 140 -7.77 13.70 -47.00
N GLU A 141 -6.48 13.57 -47.30
CA GLU A 141 -5.95 13.24 -48.63
C GLU A 141 -5.21 14.35 -49.39
N ALA A 142 -3.98 13.98 -49.77
CA ALA A 142 -2.96 14.79 -50.42
C ALA A 142 -3.33 15.16 -51.87
N PRO A 143 -2.83 16.28 -52.42
CA PRO A 143 -3.01 16.59 -53.83
C PRO A 143 -2.11 15.68 -54.68
N LYS A 144 -2.70 14.62 -55.25
CA LYS A 144 -2.14 13.90 -56.39
C LYS A 144 -2.79 14.46 -57.67
N PRO A 145 -2.03 15.01 -58.63
CA PRO A 145 -2.62 15.51 -59.86
C PRO A 145 -2.99 14.31 -60.73
N LEU A 146 -4.14 14.37 -61.42
CA LEU A 146 -4.40 13.85 -62.77
C LEU A 146 -5.88 14.13 -63.15
N GLN A 147 -6.06 14.39 -64.43
CA GLN A 147 -7.11 15.14 -65.13
C GLN A 147 -8.36 14.28 -65.49
N PRO A 148 -9.27 14.74 -66.38
CA PRO A 148 -10.63 15.20 -66.09
C PRO A 148 -11.75 14.16 -66.33
N THR A 149 -12.91 14.54 -65.80
CA THR A 149 -14.28 13.98 -65.88
C THR A 149 -14.74 13.44 -67.24
N GLN A 150 -15.32 12.24 -67.22
CA GLN A 150 -16.47 11.87 -68.06
C GLN A 150 -17.31 10.81 -67.34
N PRO A 151 -18.64 10.89 -67.38
CA PRO A 151 -19.34 10.08 -68.38
C PRO A 151 -20.57 10.75 -69.03
N VAL A 152 -20.81 10.38 -70.30
CA VAL A 152 -22.07 10.52 -71.06
C VAL A 152 -23.00 9.34 -70.71
N PRO A 153 -24.34 9.48 -70.77
CA PRO A 153 -25.08 9.51 -72.04
C PRO A 153 -25.91 10.78 -72.29
#